data_AF-A0A967MDD9-F1
#
_entry.id   AF-A0A967MDD9-F1
#
_cell.length_a   1.000
_cell.length_b   1.000
_cell.length_c   1.000
_cell.angle_alpha   90.00
_cell.angle_beta   90.00
_cell.angle_gamma   90.00
#
_symmetry.space_group_name_H-M   'P 1'
#
loop_
_entity.id
_entity.type
_entity.pdbx_description
1 polymer ?
#
loop_
_entity_poly.entity_id
_entity_poly.type
_entity_poly.pdbx_seq_one_letter_code
_entity_poly.pdbx_strand_id
1 'polypeptide(L)'
;MAFEINGTQGSVRWNFERMNQLEVQFRKANEAEDGYTTILAAPAHPFHDRFNPGPGLGIGYEDLKVIEAYQFLKSIVDGKQGQPGFAEALAVAQAQTAIQRSWETERWETVRSTRLD
;
A
#
# COMPACT_ATOMS: atom_id res chain seq x y z
N MET A 1 -2.78 1.90 -11.15
CA MET A 1 -2.05 2.45 -9.98
C MET A 1 -0.98 1.44 -9.59
N ALA A 2 0.28 1.86 -9.48
CA ALA A 2 1.40 0.97 -9.18
C ALA A 2 2.44 1.70 -8.31
N PHE A 3 3.25 0.95 -7.58
CA PHE A 3 4.41 1.48 -6.87
C PHE A 3 5.59 0.52 -6.97
N GLU A 4 6.78 1.07 -6.80
CA GLU A 4 8.03 0.33 -6.68
C GLU A 4 8.88 0.95 -5.57
N ILE A 5 9.54 0.09 -4.79
CA ILE A 5 10.42 0.46 -3.69
C ILE A 5 11.77 -0.18 -3.96
N ASN A 6 12.81 0.65 -4.06
CA ASN A 6 14.20 0.22 -4.28
C ASN A 6 15.00 0.41 -2.99
N GLY A 7 15.42 -0.70 -2.40
CA GLY A 7 16.22 -0.75 -1.17
C GLY A 7 17.66 -1.20 -1.41
N THR A 8 18.48 -1.15 -0.36
CA THR A 8 19.88 -1.55 -0.43
C THR A 8 20.09 -3.07 -0.59
N GLN A 9 19.05 -3.87 -0.31
CA GLN A 9 19.11 -5.34 -0.35
C GLN A 9 18.20 -5.96 -1.41
N GLY A 10 17.54 -5.15 -2.23
CA GLY A 10 16.57 -5.63 -3.20
C GLY A 10 15.48 -4.59 -3.47
N SER A 11 14.42 -5.03 -4.14
CA SER A 11 13.31 -4.17 -4.54
C SER A 11 11.98 -4.91 -4.44
N VAL A 12 10.90 -4.14 -4.36
CA VAL A 12 9.52 -4.62 -4.41
C VAL A 12 8.73 -3.77 -5.38
N ARG A 13 7.86 -4.39 -6.17
CA ARG A 13 6.89 -3.65 -6.98
C ARG A 13 5.53 -4.32 -6.99
N TRP A 14 4.50 -3.50 -7.19
CA TRP A 14 3.11 -3.95 -7.20
C TRP A 14 2.27 -3.09 -8.14
N ASN A 15 1.31 -3.72 -8.84
CA ASN A 15 0.36 -3.05 -9.71
C ASN A 15 -1.06 -3.50 -9.36
N PHE A 16 -1.94 -2.53 -9.12
CA PHE A 16 -3.33 -2.77 -8.78
C PHE A 16 -4.14 -3.51 -9.86
N GLU A 17 -3.79 -3.37 -11.15
CA GLU A 17 -4.42 -4.15 -12.24
C GLU A 17 -4.12 -5.66 -12.11
N ARG A 18 -3.06 -6.00 -11.37
CA ARG A 18 -2.68 -7.36 -10.98
C ARG A 18 -2.58 -7.46 -9.47
N MET A 19 -3.56 -6.93 -8.73
CA MET A 19 -3.48 -6.73 -7.27
C MET A 19 -3.15 -7.97 -6.44
N ASN A 20 -3.39 -9.16 -6.99
CA ASN A 20 -3.07 -10.45 -6.37
C ASN A 20 -1.63 -10.92 -6.61
N GLN A 21 -0.74 -10.05 -7.13
CA GLN A 21 0.66 -10.36 -7.43
C GLN A 21 1.57 -9.29 -6.80
N LEU A 22 2.54 -9.73 -5.99
CA LEU A 22 3.64 -8.90 -5.52
C LEU A 22 4.94 -9.41 -6.13
N GLU A 23 5.73 -8.53 -6.73
CA GLU A 23 7.04 -8.91 -7.29
C GLU A 23 8.14 -8.46 -6.34
N VAL A 24 8.97 -9.41 -5.92
CA VAL A 24 10.07 -9.18 -4.96
C VAL A 24 11.39 -9.62 -5.57
N GLN A 25 12.40 -8.76 -5.52
CA GLN A 25 13.79 -9.11 -5.80
C GLN A 25 14.60 -8.96 -4.51
N PHE A 26 15.38 -9.97 -4.17
CA PHE A 26 16.44 -9.87 -3.18
C PHE A 26 17.79 -9.97 -3.88
N ARG A 27 18.82 -9.28 -3.38
CA ARG A 27 20.19 -9.46 -3.87
C ARG A 27 20.62 -10.90 -3.59
N LYS A 28 20.92 -11.63 -4.67
CA LYS A 28 21.44 -13.00 -4.61
C LYS A 28 22.94 -13.01 -4.89
N ALA A 29 23.62 -14.02 -4.36
CA ALA A 29 25.06 -14.21 -4.63
C ALA A 29 25.32 -14.74 -6.04
N ASN A 30 24.39 -15.54 -6.60
CA ASN A 30 24.47 -16.03 -7.96
C ASN A 30 23.72 -15.07 -8.91
N GLU A 31 24.47 -14.34 -9.75
CA GLU A 31 23.90 -13.40 -10.72
C GLU A 31 22.97 -14.07 -11.74
N ALA A 32 23.17 -15.36 -12.04
CA ALA A 32 22.32 -16.11 -12.96
C ALA A 32 20.89 -16.35 -12.42
N GLU A 33 20.69 -16.19 -11.11
CA GLU A 33 19.40 -16.33 -10.44
C GLU A 33 18.79 -14.99 -10.04
N ASP A 34 19.46 -13.87 -10.36
CA ASP A 34 19.01 -12.53 -10.01
C ASP A 34 17.78 -12.15 -10.85
N GLY A 35 16.80 -11.54 -10.19
CA GLY A 35 15.53 -11.19 -10.79
C GLY A 35 14.36 -11.26 -9.83
N TYR A 36 13.22 -10.75 -10.30
CA TYR A 36 11.99 -10.73 -9.53
C TYR A 36 11.37 -12.12 -9.41
N THR A 37 10.92 -12.44 -8.21
CA THR A 37 10.02 -13.55 -7.93
C THR A 37 8.61 -13.00 -7.76
N THR A 38 7.65 -13.54 -8.53
CA THR A 38 6.23 -13.19 -8.37
C THR A 38 5.60 -14.02 -7.26
N ILE A 39 5.20 -13.35 -6.18
CA ILE A 39 4.44 -13.92 -5.08
C ILE A 39 2.96 -13.73 -5.37
N LEU A 40 2.21 -14.84 -5.45
CA LEU A 40 0.76 -14.82 -5.62
C LEU A 40 0.07 -14.73 -4.26
N ALA A 41 -1.01 -13.95 -4.18
CA ALA A 41 -1.89 -13.93 -3.03
C ALA A 41 -2.39 -15.36 -2.71
N ALA A 42 -2.46 -15.67 -1.42
CA ALA A 42 -2.67 -17.02 -0.90
C ALA A 42 -3.09 -16.94 0.58
N PRO A 43 -3.68 -18.02 1.14
CA PRO A 43 -4.21 -18.01 2.51
C PRO A 43 -3.20 -17.69 3.61
N ALA A 44 -1.91 -17.86 3.34
CA ALA A 44 -0.84 -17.47 4.26
C ALA A 44 -0.68 -15.93 4.40
N HIS A 45 -1.25 -15.15 3.48
CA HIS A 45 -1.22 -13.69 3.52
C HIS A 45 -2.41 -13.15 4.33
N PRO A 46 -2.25 -12.02 5.05
CA PRO A 46 -3.28 -11.48 5.92
C PRO A 46 -4.65 -11.34 5.24
N PHE A 47 -5.70 -11.76 5.93
CA PHE A 47 -7.11 -11.71 5.53
C PHE A 47 -7.52 -12.58 4.32
N HIS A 48 -6.59 -13.11 3.53
CA HIS A 48 -6.91 -13.87 2.31
C HIS A 48 -7.71 -15.15 2.61
N ASP A 49 -7.35 -15.84 3.71
CA ASP A 49 -8.00 -17.07 4.20
C ASP A 49 -9.49 -16.90 4.53
N ARG A 50 -9.96 -15.66 4.71
CA ARG A 50 -11.38 -15.34 4.96
C ARG A 50 -12.24 -15.36 3.71
N PHE A 51 -11.62 -15.34 2.53
CA PHE A 51 -12.30 -15.27 1.23
C PHE A 51 -12.05 -16.51 0.39
N ASN A 52 -10.78 -16.97 0.33
CA ASN A 52 -10.39 -18.09 -0.52
C ASN A 52 -9.49 -19.08 0.25
N PRO A 53 -9.76 -20.40 0.19
CA PRO A 53 -8.95 -21.40 0.90
C PRO A 53 -7.72 -21.88 0.09
N GLY A 54 -7.62 -21.54 -1.20
CA GLY A 54 -6.57 -22.02 -2.10
C GLY A 54 -5.54 -20.95 -2.47
N PRO A 55 -4.26 -21.30 -2.64
CA PRO A 55 -3.25 -20.37 -3.15
C PRO A 55 -3.51 -20.00 -4.62
N GLY A 56 -3.23 -18.76 -5.02
CA GLY A 56 -3.41 -18.30 -6.40
C GLY A 56 -4.86 -17.96 -6.78
N LEU A 57 -5.83 -18.25 -5.90
CA LEU A 57 -7.20 -17.75 -6.03
C LEU A 57 -7.23 -16.30 -5.52
N GLY A 58 -7.35 -15.36 -6.44
CA GLY A 58 -7.33 -13.93 -6.11
C GLY A 58 -8.56 -13.47 -5.34
N ILE A 59 -8.40 -12.40 -4.56
CA ILE A 59 -9.53 -11.60 -4.07
C ILE A 59 -9.87 -10.48 -5.07
N GLY A 60 -11.06 -9.91 -4.94
CA GLY A 60 -11.59 -8.79 -5.73
C GLY A 60 -11.42 -7.42 -5.05
N TYR A 61 -11.85 -6.35 -5.72
CA TYR A 61 -11.77 -4.99 -5.17
C TYR A 61 -12.76 -4.82 -4.00
N GLU A 62 -13.93 -5.41 -4.15
CA GLU A 62 -14.98 -5.50 -3.15
C GLU A 62 -14.51 -6.17 -1.86
N ASP A 63 -13.63 -7.17 -1.94
CA ASP A 63 -13.05 -7.82 -0.76
C ASP A 63 -12.19 -6.85 0.06
N LEU A 64 -11.50 -5.91 -0.61
CA LEU A 64 -10.76 -4.85 0.07
C LEU A 64 -11.69 -3.95 0.90
N LYS A 65 -12.92 -3.71 0.40
CA LYS A 65 -13.94 -2.93 1.12
C LYS A 65 -14.52 -3.71 2.30
N VAL A 66 -14.67 -5.03 2.18
CA VAL A 66 -15.05 -5.90 3.31
C VAL A 66 -13.97 -5.87 4.40
N ILE A 67 -12.69 -5.96 4.04
CA ILE A 67 -11.57 -5.87 4.98
C ILE A 67 -11.55 -4.49 5.67
N GLU A 68 -11.72 -3.40 4.91
CA GLU A 68 -11.80 -2.03 5.45
C GLU A 68 -12.95 -1.87 6.44
N ALA A 69 -14.15 -2.33 6.09
CA ALA A 69 -15.32 -2.29 6.98
C ALA A 69 -15.12 -3.13 8.25
N TYR A 70 -14.53 -4.32 8.13
CA TYR A 70 -14.16 -5.15 9.27
C TYR A 70 -13.21 -4.41 10.22
N GLN A 71 -12.15 -3.80 9.70
CA GLN A 71 -11.18 -3.06 10.51
C GLN A 71 -11.82 -1.84 11.19
N PHE A 72 -12.71 -1.13 10.50
CA PHE A 72 -13.46 -0.02 11.07
C PHE A 72 -14.36 -0.47 12.23
N LEU A 73 -15.20 -1.48 12.01
CA LEU A 73 -16.09 -2.01 13.06
C LEU A 73 -15.30 -2.59 14.24
N LYS A 74 -14.18 -3.27 13.97
CA LYS A 74 -13.28 -3.76 15.01
C LYS A 74 -12.73 -2.61 15.87
N SER A 75 -12.36 -1.49 15.27
CA SER A 75 -11.84 -0.33 16.00
C SER A 75 -12.88 0.26 16.98
N ILE A 76 -14.16 0.26 16.59
CA ILE A 76 -15.28 0.67 17.44
C ILE A 76 -15.46 -0.31 18.60
N VAL A 77 -15.52 -1.61 18.32
CA VAL A 77 -15.71 -2.65 19.35
C VAL A 77 -14.55 -2.66 20.35
N ASP A 78 -13.32 -2.53 19.88
CA ASP A 78 -12.13 -2.55 20.72
C ASP A 78 -11.92 -1.21 21.47
N GLY A 79 -12.66 -0.15 21.12
CA GLY A 79 -12.48 1.19 21.69
C GLY A 79 -11.11 1.80 21.38
N LYS A 80 -10.46 1.39 20.29
CA LYS A 80 -9.10 1.79 19.90
C LYS A 80 -9.12 2.36 18.49
N GLN A 81 -8.54 3.55 18.30
CA GLN A 81 -8.49 4.20 17.00
C GLN A 81 -7.78 3.33 15.96
N GLY A 82 -8.50 2.98 14.90
CA GLY A 82 -7.96 2.32 13.72
C GLY A 82 -7.12 3.27 12.87
N GLN A 83 -6.28 2.70 12.01
CA GLN A 83 -5.42 3.44 11.08
C GLN A 83 -5.64 2.98 9.64
N PRO A 84 -5.55 3.87 8.63
CA PRO A 84 -5.31 5.32 8.74
C PRO A 84 -6.53 6.10 9.27
N GLY A 85 -6.29 7.20 10.00
CA GLY A 85 -7.31 8.11 10.50
C GLY A 85 -7.29 9.49 9.84
N PHE A 86 -7.92 10.49 10.47
CA PHE A 86 -7.95 11.86 9.94
C PHE A 86 -6.59 12.56 9.98
N ALA A 87 -5.67 12.14 10.85
CA ALA A 87 -4.32 12.68 10.88
C ALA A 87 -3.56 12.33 9.60
N GLU A 88 -3.64 11.07 9.16
CA GLU A 88 -3.04 10.56 7.93
C GLU A 88 -3.73 11.18 6.70
N ALA A 89 -5.06 11.32 6.72
CA ALA A 89 -5.80 12.02 5.67
C ALA A 89 -5.34 13.49 5.51
N LEU A 90 -5.11 14.19 6.63
CA LEU A 90 -4.58 15.56 6.62
C LEU A 90 -3.15 15.60 6.05
N ALA A 91 -2.29 14.64 6.39
CA ALA A 91 -0.93 14.56 5.86
C ALA A 91 -0.94 14.36 4.33
N VAL A 92 -1.83 13.51 3.80
CA VAL A 92 -2.02 13.35 2.35
C VAL A 92 -2.49 14.64 1.70
N ALA A 93 -3.46 15.33 2.30
CA ALA A 93 -3.94 16.61 1.79
C ALA A 93 -2.82 17.67 1.76
N GLN A 94 -1.98 17.74 2.79
CA GLN A 94 -0.83 18.65 2.84
C GLN A 94 0.18 18.39 1.72
N ALA A 95 0.46 17.12 1.42
CA ALA A 95 1.31 16.74 0.30
C ALA A 95 0.67 17.15 -1.05
N GLN A 96 -0.62 16.91 -1.23
CA GLN A 96 -1.35 17.34 -2.43
C GLN A 96 -1.34 18.85 -2.62
N THR A 97 -1.52 19.64 -1.54
CA THR A 97 -1.41 21.11 -1.61
C THR A 97 0.00 21.54 -1.98
N ALA A 98 1.05 20.88 -1.48
CA ALA A 98 2.43 21.18 -1.87
C ALA A 98 2.70 20.87 -3.36
N ILE A 99 2.13 19.77 -3.89
CA ILE A 99 2.19 19.44 -5.32
C ILE A 99 1.54 20.54 -6.16
N GLN A 100 0.37 21.04 -5.76
CA GLN A 100 -0.31 22.13 -6.47
C GLN A 100 0.52 23.42 -6.50
N ARG A 101 1.08 23.83 -5.35
CA ARG A 101 2.00 25.00 -5.31
C ARG A 101 3.25 24.79 -6.15
N SER A 102 3.81 23.58 -6.14
CA SER A 102 5.01 23.25 -6.91
C SER A 102 4.74 23.38 -8.40
N TRP A 103 3.56 22.95 -8.86
CA TRP A 103 3.09 23.15 -10.23
C TRP A 103 2.98 24.64 -10.61
N GLU A 104 2.34 25.45 -9.76
CA GLU A 104 2.14 26.88 -10.04
C GLU A 104 3.45 27.69 -10.05
N THR A 105 4.41 27.31 -9.22
CA THR A 105 5.66 28.06 -9.02
C THR A 105 6.83 27.52 -9.85
N GLU A 106 6.67 26.34 -10.45
CA GLU A 106 7.73 25.58 -11.14
C GLU A 106 8.97 25.35 -10.27
N ARG A 107 8.77 25.21 -8.95
CA ARG A 107 9.85 25.07 -7.96
C ARG A 107 9.57 23.95 -6.99
N TRP A 108 10.63 23.51 -6.31
CA TRP A 108 10.51 22.63 -5.16
C TRP A 108 9.78 23.36 -4.02
N GLU A 109 8.71 22.74 -3.53
CA GLU A 109 7.91 23.24 -2.43
C GLU A 109 8.03 22.33 -1.21
N THR A 110 8.21 22.92 -0.03
CA THR A 110 8.16 22.18 1.23
C THR A 110 6.72 21.76 1.52
N VAL A 111 6.52 20.51 1.97
CA VAL A 111 5.25 20.09 2.56
C VAL A 111 5.10 20.80 3.91
N ARG A 112 4.11 21.68 4.01
CA ARG A 112 3.84 22.50 5.21
C ARG A 112 2.48 22.14 5.77
N SER A 113 2.30 22.39 7.07
CA SER A 113 1.00 22.26 7.72
C SER A 113 -0.03 23.17 7.05
N THR A 114 -1.22 22.64 6.81
CA THR A 114 -2.42 23.37 6.32
C THR A 114 -3.43 23.62 7.44
N ARG A 115 -3.04 23.36 8.70
CA ARG A 115 -3.86 23.71 9.87
C ARG A 115 -4.06 25.23 9.94
N LEU A 116 -5.28 25.63 10.31
CA LEU A 116 -5.69 27.03 10.40
C LEU A 116 -5.51 27.60 11.83
N ASP A 117 -5.15 26.75 12.78
CA ASP A 117 -4.91 27.01 14.20
C ASP A 117 -3.41 27.07 14.56
#